data_AF-A0A497MXI1-F1
#
_entry.id   AF-A0A497MXI1-F1
#
_cell.length_a   1.000
_cell.length_b   1.000
_cell.length_c   1.000
_cell.angle_alpha   90.00
_cell.angle_beta   90.00
_cell.angle_gamma   90.00
#
_symmetry.space_group_name_H-M   'P 1'
#
loop_
_entity.id
_entity.type
_entity.pdbx_description
1 polymer ?
#
loop_
_entity_poly.entity_id
_entity_poly.type
_entity_poly.pdbx_seq_one_letter_code
_entity_poly.pdbx_strand_id
1 'polypeptide(L)' 'MWIPRWLGEIYAGLFLTFETELFTVSQAREVLNLPVGRLNAAFSQLHSKRILTIFKRSRPRVYR' A
#
# COMPACT_ATOMS: atom_id res chain seq x y z
N MET A 1 -14.73 8.68 6.45
CA MET A 1 -13.90 8.91 5.24
C MET A 1 -14.37 7.92 4.18
N TRP A 2 -14.89 8.36 3.03
CA TRP A 2 -15.33 7.41 2.00
C TRP A 2 -14.11 6.90 1.24
N ILE A 3 -13.84 5.60 1.38
CA ILE A 3 -12.84 4.85 0.63
C ILE A 3 -13.59 3.80 -0.19
N PRO A 4 -13.34 3.68 -1.51
CA PRO A 4 -13.93 2.62 -2.30
C PRO A 4 -13.60 1.24 -1.71
N ARG A 5 -14.55 0.31 -1.71
CA ARG A 5 -14.40 -1.01 -1.10
C ARG A 5 -13.09 -1.72 -1.51
N TRP A 6 -12.80 -1.75 -2.80
CA TRP A 6 -11.59 -2.39 -3.34
C TRP A 6 -10.28 -1.78 -2.80
N LEU A 7 -10.28 -0.48 -2.46
CA LEU A 7 -9.12 0.21 -1.90
C LEU A 7 -8.96 -0.12 -0.41
N GLY A 8 -10.09 -0.25 0.29
CA GLY A 8 -10.14 -0.72 1.68
C GLY A 8 -9.68 -2.16 1.84
N GLU A 9 -10.05 -3.05 0.91
CA GLU A 9 -9.59 -4.45 0.88
C GLU A 9 -8.07 -4.55 0.73
N ILE A 10 -7.48 -3.75 -0.17
CA ILE A 10 -6.01 -3.67 -0.33
C ILE A 10 -5.37 -3.18 0.96
N TYR A 11 -5.88 -2.09 1.54
CA TYR A 11 -5.34 -1.56 2.80
C TYR A 11 -5.42 -2.58 3.93
N ALA A 12 -6.56 -3.26 4.09
CA ALA A 12 -6.72 -4.28 5.12
C ALA A 12 -5.70 -5.42 4.96
N GLY A 13 -5.45 -5.88 3.73
CA GLY A 13 -4.43 -6.89 3.46
C GLY A 13 -3.01 -6.41 3.80
N LEU A 14 -2.67 -5.16 3.47
CA LEU A 14 -1.38 -4.57 3.86
C LEU A 14 -1.25 -4.46 5.37
N PHE A 15 -2.29 -3.96 6.05
CA PHE A 15 -2.28 -3.74 7.48
C PHE A 15 -2.19 -5.06 8.26
N LEU A 16 -2.94 -6.08 7.86
CA LEU A 16 -2.89 -7.41 8.51
C LEU A 16 -1.54 -8.12 8.31
N THR A 17 -0.78 -7.76 7.27
CA THR A 17 0.50 -8.42 6.98
C THR A 17 1.68 -7.67 7.56
N PHE A 18 1.72 -6.35 7.39
CA PHE A 18 2.86 -5.53 7.77
C PHE A 18 2.65 -4.79 9.08
N GLU A 19 1.40 -4.57 9.51
CA GLU A 19 1.04 -3.80 10.71
C GLU A 19 1.78 -2.45 10.81
N THR A 20 2.90 -2.43 11.55
CA THR A 20 3.76 -1.25 11.76
C THR A 20 5.12 -1.36 11.07
N GLU A 21 5.41 -2.50 10.46
CA GLU A 21 6.62 -2.76 9.70
C GLU A 21 6.64 -1.99 8.37
N LEU A 22 7.85 -1.67 7.94
CA LEU A 22 8.08 -0.99 6.68
C LEU A 22 8.08 -1.99 5.53
N PHE A 23 7.41 -1.64 4.43
CA PHE A 23 7.33 -2.51 3.28
C PHE A 23 7.56 -1.77 1.95
N THR A 24 7.84 -2.56 0.92
CA THR A 24 8.08 -2.10 -0.45
C THR A 24 6.94 -2.55 -1.37
N VAL A 25 6.84 -1.93 -2.55
CA VAL A 25 5.84 -2.37 -3.56
C VAL A 25 6.05 -3.84 -3.95
N SER A 26 7.30 -4.32 -3.98
CA SER A 26 7.63 -5.73 -4.26
C SER A 26 7.07 -6.68 -3.19
N GLN A 27 7.27 -6.36 -1.91
CA GLN A 27 6.72 -7.17 -0.81
C GLN A 27 5.19 -7.15 -0.82
N ALA A 28 4.57 -5.98 -1.02
CA ALA A 28 3.12 -5.89 -1.14
C ALA A 28 2.57 -6.69 -2.33
N ARG A 29 3.33 -6.80 -3.43
CA ARG A 29 2.98 -7.63 -4.58
C ARG A 29 3.00 -9.11 -4.23
N GLU A 30 4.01 -9.56 -3.51
CA GLU A 30 4.14 -10.96 -3.09
C GLU A 30 3.00 -11.36 -2.16
N VAL A 31 2.63 -10.47 -1.24
CA VAL A 31 1.57 -10.70 -0.24
C VAL A 31 0.18 -10.68 -0.87
N LEU A 32 -0.13 -9.64 -1.66
CA LEU A 32 -1.47 -9.44 -2.19
C LEU A 32 -1.71 -10.13 -3.53
N ASN A 33 -0.65 -10.64 -4.16
CA ASN A 33 -0.66 -11.24 -5.50
C ASN A 33 -1.37 -10.36 -6.56
N LEU A 34 -1.20 -9.03 -6.46
CA LEU A 34 -1.83 -8.06 -7.35
C LEU A 34 -0.84 -7.52 -8.40
N PRO A 35 -1.33 -7.13 -9.59
CA PRO A 35 -0.50 -6.44 -10.58
C PRO A 35 0.11 -5.14 -10.02
N VAL A 36 1.38 -4.88 -10.35
CA VAL A 36 2.10 -3.67 -9.90
C VAL A 36 1.37 -2.38 -10.27
N GLY A 37 0.74 -2.32 -11.45
CA GLY A 37 -0.06 -1.16 -11.87
C GLY A 37 -1.22 -0.87 -10.92
N ARG A 38 -1.91 -1.91 -10.45
CA ARG A 38 -3.02 -1.79 -9.49
C ARG A 38 -2.53 -1.36 -8.11
N LEU A 39 -1.40 -1.91 -7.65
CA LEU A 39 -0.76 -1.49 -6.40
C LEU A 39 -0.31 -0.03 -6.44
N ASN A 40 0.29 0.42 -7.55
CA ASN A 40 0.69 1.81 -7.72
C ASN A 40 -0.50 2.79 -7.65
N ALA A 41 -1.62 2.43 -8.29
CA ALA A 41 -2.86 3.21 -8.22
C ALA A 41 -3.42 3.24 -6.79
N ALA A 42 -3.45 2.07 -6.12
CA ALA A 42 -3.90 1.97 -4.74
C ALA A 42 -3.03 2.81 -3.79
N PHE A 43 -1.71 2.70 -3.89
CA PHE A 43 -0.78 3.39 -3.00
C PHE A 43 -0.85 4.91 -3.21
N SER A 44 -1.02 5.36 -4.45
CA SER A 44 -1.20 6.78 -4.74
C SER A 44 -2.49 7.33 -4.10
N GLN A 45 -3.59 6.59 -4.17
CA GLN A 45 -4.87 6.98 -3.57
C GLN A 45 -4.88 6.88 -2.04
N LEU A 46 -4.26 5.84 -1.46
CA LEU A 46 -4.12 5.71 -0.01
C LEU A 46 -3.23 6.82 0.55
N HIS A 47 -2.15 7.16 -0.15
CA HIS A 47 -1.24 8.24 0.23
C HIS A 47 -1.90 9.61 0.14
N SER A 48 -2.68 9.90 -0.91
CA SER A 48 -3.42 11.17 -0.99
C SER A 48 -4.45 11.33 0.12
N LYS A 49 -4.98 10.22 0.63
CA LYS A 49 -5.89 10.15 1.79
C LYS A 49 -5.16 10.07 3.15
N ARG A 50 -3.83 10.10 3.18
CA ARG A 50 -2.99 9.95 4.40
C ARG A 50 -3.21 8.64 5.17
N ILE A 51 -3.68 7.60 4.48
CA ILE A 51 -3.86 6.25 5.04
C ILE A 51 -2.55 5.47 4.95
N LEU A 52 -1.79 5.71 3.87
CA LEU A 52 -0.47 5.12 3.65
C LEU A 52 0.57 6.23 3.57
N THR A 53 1.68 6.09 4.28
CA THR A 53 2.77 7.05 4.36
C THR A 53 3.97 6.55 3.58
N ILE A 54 4.59 7.43 2.80
CA ILE A 54 5.91 7.14 2.19
C ILE A 54 6.97 7.48 3.22
N PHE A 55 7.54 6.45 3.86
CA PHE A 55 8.56 6.60 4.88
C PHE A 55 9.90 7.07 4.29
N LYS A 56 10.31 6.50 3.15
CA LYS A 56 11.53 6.89 2.44
C LYS A 56 11.28 6.97 0.94
N ARG A 57 11.60 8.13 0.35
CA ARG A 57 11.54 8.37 -1.10
C ARG A 57 12.78 7.81 -1.83
N SER A 58 13.18 6.57 -1.52
CA SER A 58 14.27 5.85 -2.22
C SER A 58 13.74 5.06 -3.43
N ARG A 59 14.64 4.43 -4.18
CA ARG A 59 14.32 3.36 -5.14
C ARG A 59 14.91 2.05 -4.59
N PRO A 60 14.08 1.11 -4.07
CA PRO A 60 12.62 1.13 -3.99
C PRO A 60 12.08 2.09 -2.91
N ARG A 61 10.84 2.57 -3.12
CA ARG A 61 10.12 3.38 -2.11
C ARG A 61 9.68 2.49 -0.96
N VAL A 62 9.75 3.03 0.24
CA VAL A 62 9.35 2.34 1.47
C VAL A 62 8.09 2.99 2.02
N TYR A 63 7.10 2.18 2.35
CA TYR A 63 5.78 2.57 2.81
C TYR A 63 5.51 2.08 4.23
N ARG A 64 4.59 2.77 4.90
CA ARG A 64 3.94 2.36 6.15
C ARG A 64 2.49 2.78 6.14
#